data_AF-A0A837JDR4-F1
#
_entry.id   AF-A0A837JDR4-F1
#
_cell.length_a   1.000
_cell.length_b   1.000
_cell.length_c   1.000
_cell.angle_alpha   90.00
_cell.angle_beta   90.00
_cell.angle_gamma   90.00
#
_symmetry.space_group_name_H-M   'P 1'
#
loop_
_entity.id
_entity.type
_entity.pdbx_description
1 polymer ?
#
loop_
_entity_poly.entity_id
_entity_poly.type
_entity_poly.pdbx_seq_one_letter_code
_entity_poly.pdbx_strand_id
1 'polypeptide(L)'
;MLLKIKSFLSLIGLNIGIAWIKLFDKRQLLFKNLKPLKWFRYFIYTITIVVFYLLLEVLQTYFLNVLNDYNFQPIIYTTIIAFALIFKIIAMFGMFGIVFLEYVYDFDLDTYMTKIKKEQEYIKTNKLDAWRLRNLKWWARICIYLGIYIFFIHIFFNAYITSIYPINKDTLELALKEWNIIAKQFTILFLLFIALFDFLKVRPARKKVLQIPKFKIDD
;
A
#
# COMPACT_ATOMS: atom_id res chain seq x y z
N MET A 1 13.35 -11.34 29.86
CA MET A 1 14.77 -10.94 30.01
C MET A 1 15.48 -11.41 28.74
N LEU A 2 15.49 -10.66 27.64
CA LEU A 2 16.53 -9.68 27.27
C LEU A 2 15.95 -8.75 26.18
N LEU A 3 15.32 -7.65 26.58
CA LEU A 3 15.24 -6.45 25.74
C LEU A 3 16.63 -5.81 25.75
N LYS A 4 17.61 -6.45 25.10
CA LYS A 4 18.84 -5.75 24.72
C LYS A 4 18.39 -4.62 23.82
N ILE A 5 18.72 -3.39 24.21
CA ILE A 5 18.44 -2.15 23.49
C ILE A 5 18.82 -2.37 22.02
N LYS A 6 17.84 -2.70 21.17
CA LYS A 6 18.01 -2.67 19.73
C LYS A 6 18.12 -1.20 19.40
N SER A 7 19.25 -0.79 18.83
CA SER A 7 19.42 0.57 18.30
C SER A 7 18.21 0.93 17.44
N PHE A 8 17.88 2.22 17.35
CA PHE A 8 16.76 2.70 16.52
C PHE A 8 16.76 2.09 15.10
N LEU A 9 17.96 1.95 14.52
CA LEU A 9 18.21 1.26 13.25
C LEU A 9 17.79 -0.22 13.26
N SER A 10 18.08 -0.96 14.33
CA SER A 10 17.70 -2.37 14.46
C SER A 10 16.18 -2.55 14.62
N LEU A 11 15.50 -1.60 15.27
CA LEU A 11 14.03 -1.60 15.36
C LEU A 11 13.40 -1.31 14.00
N ILE A 12 13.93 -0.33 13.26
CA ILE A 12 13.50 -0.03 11.89
C ILE A 12 13.73 -1.24 10.99
N GLY A 13 14.92 -1.82 11.04
CA GLY A 13 15.27 -2.97 10.22
C GLY A 13 14.38 -4.18 10.49
N LEU A 14 14.06 -4.44 11.77
CA LEU A 14 13.12 -5.49 12.17
C LEU A 14 11.72 -5.23 11.58
N ASN A 15 11.22 -3.99 11.70
CA ASN A 15 9.90 -3.63 11.17
C ASN A 15 9.84 -3.77 9.64
N ILE A 16 10.89 -3.35 8.93
CA ILE A 16 11.00 -3.49 7.48
C ILE A 16 11.05 -4.97 7.09
N GLY A 17 11.88 -5.78 7.76
CA GLY A 17 12.00 -7.22 7.48
C GLY A 17 10.68 -7.95 7.72
N ILE A 18 9.98 -7.66 8.83
CA ILE A 18 8.64 -8.21 9.10
C ILE A 18 7.64 -7.78 8.01
N ALA A 19 7.66 -6.51 7.61
CA ALA A 19 6.78 -6.01 6.55
C ALA A 19 7.06 -6.71 5.21
N TRP A 20 8.34 -6.91 4.89
CA TRP A 20 8.76 -7.62 3.69
C TRP A 20 8.26 -9.07 3.68
N ILE A 21 8.43 -9.81 4.79
CA ILE A 21 7.91 -11.19 4.92
C ILE A 21 6.39 -11.20 4.73
N LYS A 22 5.66 -10.25 5.31
CA LYS A 22 4.19 -10.18 5.15
C LYS A 22 3.76 -9.94 3.70
N LEU A 23 4.52 -9.18 2.94
CA LEU A 23 4.20 -8.79 1.56
C LEU A 23 4.64 -9.85 0.55
N PHE A 24 5.88 -10.36 0.66
CA PHE A 24 6.51 -11.20 -0.36
C PHE A 24 6.68 -12.66 0.06
N ASP A 25 6.78 -12.98 1.34
CA ASP A 25 6.98 -14.34 1.86
C ASP A 25 5.95 -14.70 2.94
N LYS A 26 4.66 -14.56 2.59
CA LYS A 26 3.55 -14.73 3.55
C LYS A 26 3.54 -16.11 4.23
N ARG A 27 4.03 -17.15 3.53
CA ARG A 27 4.18 -18.52 4.06
C ARG A 27 5.50 -18.76 4.80
N GLN A 28 6.39 -17.76 4.81
CA GLN A 28 7.72 -17.79 5.43
C GLN A 28 8.62 -18.89 4.85
N LEU A 29 8.37 -19.32 3.61
CA LEU A 29 9.12 -20.41 2.99
C LEU A 29 10.56 -19.99 2.73
N LEU A 30 10.74 -18.80 2.15
CA LEU A 30 12.08 -18.26 1.88
C LEU A 30 12.80 -18.02 3.19
N PHE A 31 12.18 -17.33 4.14
CA PHE A 31 12.79 -17.04 5.42
C PHE A 31 13.19 -18.32 6.18
N LYS A 32 12.29 -19.32 6.27
CA LYS A 32 12.58 -20.58 6.98
C LYS A 32 13.67 -21.40 6.31
N ASN A 33 13.75 -21.39 4.98
CA ASN A 33 14.81 -22.08 4.25
C ASN A 33 16.15 -21.35 4.30
N LEU A 34 16.14 -20.02 4.41
CA LEU A 34 17.35 -19.19 4.51
C LEU A 34 17.92 -19.15 5.93
N LYS A 35 17.07 -19.23 6.96
CA LYS A 35 17.47 -19.21 8.38
C LYS A 35 18.53 -20.26 8.76
N PRO A 36 18.46 -21.54 8.35
CA PRO A 36 19.52 -22.51 8.69
C PRO A 36 20.85 -22.26 7.95
N LEU A 37 20.83 -21.48 6.88
CA LEU A 37 22.01 -21.20 6.07
C LEU A 37 22.81 -20.09 6.73
N LYS A 38 23.98 -20.42 7.30
CA LYS A 38 24.86 -19.48 7.99
C LYS A 38 25.38 -18.36 7.07
N TRP A 39 26.55 -18.54 6.46
CA TRP A 39 27.16 -17.54 5.59
C TRP A 39 26.57 -17.53 4.18
N PHE A 40 26.06 -18.69 3.74
CA PHE A 40 25.48 -18.85 2.42
C PHE A 40 24.23 -17.99 2.19
N ARG A 41 23.53 -17.55 3.25
CA ARG A 41 22.39 -16.62 3.11
C ARG A 41 22.80 -15.28 2.51
N TYR A 42 23.97 -14.74 2.86
CA TYR A 42 24.45 -13.46 2.32
C TYR A 42 24.77 -13.57 0.84
N PHE A 43 25.31 -14.72 0.42
CA PHE A 43 25.46 -15.04 -1.00
C PHE A 43 24.10 -15.06 -1.70
N ILE A 44 23.09 -15.73 -1.13
CA ILE A 44 21.74 -15.76 -1.70
C ILE A 44 21.12 -14.36 -1.78
N TYR A 45 21.25 -13.52 -0.75
CA TYR A 45 20.75 -12.14 -0.78
C TYR A 45 21.42 -11.34 -1.92
N THR A 46 22.73 -11.43 -2.02
CA THR A 46 23.52 -10.70 -3.03
C THR A 46 23.18 -11.17 -4.43
N ILE A 47 23.18 -12.49 -4.69
CA ILE A 47 22.90 -13.02 -6.02
C ILE A 47 21.45 -12.74 -6.44
N THR A 48 20.49 -12.78 -5.50
CA THR A 48 19.10 -12.43 -5.77
C THR A 48 18.99 -10.97 -6.23
N ILE A 49 19.65 -10.04 -5.52
CA ILE A 49 19.65 -8.62 -5.89
C ILE A 49 20.28 -8.43 -7.29
N VAL A 50 21.43 -9.06 -7.55
CA VAL A 50 22.12 -8.94 -8.84
C VAL A 50 21.27 -9.50 -9.98
N VAL A 51 20.72 -10.71 -9.83
CA VAL A 51 19.91 -11.37 -10.86
C VAL A 51 18.64 -10.58 -11.14
N PHE A 52 17.92 -10.13 -10.11
CA PHE A 52 16.72 -9.33 -10.33
C PHE A 52 17.02 -7.94 -10.91
N TYR A 53 18.15 -7.32 -10.55
CA TYR A 53 18.57 -6.06 -11.16
C TYR A 53 18.81 -6.25 -12.67
N LEU A 54 19.55 -7.29 -13.07
CA LEU A 54 19.77 -7.63 -14.48
C LEU A 54 18.46 -7.92 -15.20
N LEU A 55 17.54 -8.65 -14.57
CA LEU A 55 16.20 -8.90 -15.13
C LEU A 55 15.44 -7.60 -15.37
N LEU A 56 15.49 -6.64 -14.43
CA LEU A 56 14.84 -5.34 -14.60
C LEU A 56 15.44 -4.53 -15.75
N GLU A 57 16.75 -4.56 -15.94
CA GLU A 57 17.41 -3.86 -17.07
C GLU A 57 17.04 -4.50 -18.42
N VAL A 58 16.96 -5.83 -18.49
CA VAL A 58 16.49 -6.54 -19.69
C VAL A 58 15.03 -6.20 -20.00
N LEU A 59 14.16 -6.23 -18.98
CA LEU A 59 12.75 -5.89 -19.12
C LEU A 59 12.56 -4.41 -19.52
N GLN A 60 13.35 -3.50 -18.96
CA GLN A 60 13.32 -2.09 -19.33
C GLN A 60 13.70 -1.90 -20.81
N THR A 61 14.77 -2.55 -21.26
CA THR A 61 15.24 -2.44 -22.64
C THR A 61 14.17 -2.96 -23.61
N TYR A 62 13.61 -4.14 -23.32
CA TYR A 62 12.52 -4.70 -24.11
C TYR A 62 11.30 -3.78 -24.13
N PHE A 63 10.89 -3.28 -22.96
CA PHE A 63 9.74 -2.40 -22.83
C PHE A 63 9.90 -1.09 -23.63
N LEU A 64 11.08 -0.45 -23.56
CA LEU A 64 11.35 0.78 -24.32
C LEU A 64 11.36 0.54 -25.82
N ASN A 65 11.93 -0.59 -26.28
CA ASN A 65 11.90 -0.95 -27.70
C ASN A 65 10.47 -1.10 -28.20
N VAL A 66 9.64 -1.88 -27.49
CA VAL A 66 8.21 -2.02 -27.81
C VAL A 66 7.52 -0.66 -27.80
N LEU A 67 7.76 0.18 -26.80
CA LEU A 67 7.11 1.48 -26.69
C LEU A 67 7.43 2.41 -27.87
N ASN A 68 8.68 2.37 -28.35
CA ASN A 68 9.13 3.17 -29.49
C ASN A 68 8.53 2.68 -30.82
N ASP A 69 8.27 1.38 -30.96
CA ASP A 69 7.68 0.79 -32.17
C ASP A 69 6.22 1.22 -32.40
N TYR A 70 5.46 1.48 -31.32
CA TYR A 70 4.02 1.82 -31.40
C TYR A 70 3.73 3.30 -31.70
N ASN A 71 4.74 4.16 -31.88
CA ASN A 71 4.64 5.58 -32.22
C ASN A 71 3.48 6.32 -31.50
N PHE A 72 3.42 6.17 -30.18
CA PHE A 72 2.35 6.76 -29.35
C PHE A 72 2.33 8.28 -29.41
N GLN A 73 1.16 8.88 -29.19
CA GLN A 73 1.08 10.31 -28.92
C GLN A 73 1.98 10.70 -27.73
N PRO A 74 2.66 11.86 -27.76
CA PRO A 74 3.66 12.24 -26.75
C PRO A 74 3.15 12.16 -25.30
N ILE A 75 1.91 12.57 -25.05
CA ILE A 75 1.30 12.55 -23.71
C ILE A 75 1.14 11.10 -23.19
N ILE A 76 0.70 10.20 -24.06
CA ILE A 76 0.52 8.78 -23.72
C ILE A 76 1.88 8.14 -23.46
N TYR A 77 2.85 8.40 -24.34
CA TYR A 77 4.24 7.93 -24.21
C TYR A 77 4.87 8.32 -22.87
N THR A 78 4.83 9.62 -22.52
CA THR A 78 5.42 10.10 -21.26
C THR A 78 4.71 9.55 -20.03
N THR A 79 3.39 9.35 -20.11
CA THR A 79 2.60 8.79 -19.00
C THR A 79 2.96 7.33 -18.76
N ILE A 80 3.08 6.53 -19.82
CA ILE A 80 3.46 5.12 -19.73
C ILE A 80 4.86 4.96 -19.14
N ILE A 81 5.82 5.79 -19.59
CA ILE A 81 7.18 5.80 -19.01
C ILE A 81 7.16 6.16 -17.53
N ALA A 82 6.39 7.17 -17.13
CA ALA A 82 6.29 7.56 -15.73
C ALA A 82 5.75 6.42 -14.86
N PHE A 83 4.72 5.70 -15.31
CA PHE A 83 4.23 4.50 -14.62
C PHE A 83 5.29 3.40 -14.55
N ALA A 84 6.01 3.13 -15.65
CA ALA A 84 7.08 2.14 -15.67
C ALA A 84 8.21 2.47 -14.69
N LEU A 85 8.58 3.75 -14.55
CA LEU A 85 9.55 4.21 -13.55
C LEU A 85 9.07 3.98 -12.12
N ILE A 86 7.79 4.25 -11.82
CA ILE A 86 7.19 3.95 -10.51
C ILE A 86 7.29 2.44 -10.23
N PHE A 87 6.93 1.59 -11.19
CA PHE A 87 7.06 0.14 -11.04
C PHE A 87 8.52 -0.30 -10.80
N LYS A 88 9.48 0.28 -11.53
CA LYS A 88 10.91 0.02 -11.33
C LYS A 88 11.34 0.37 -9.89
N ILE A 89 10.92 1.53 -9.38
CA ILE A 89 11.21 1.97 -8.00
C ILE A 89 10.62 0.96 -6.99
N ILE A 90 9.36 0.57 -7.15
CA ILE A 90 8.71 -0.41 -6.26
C ILE A 90 9.46 -1.75 -6.29
N ALA A 91 9.85 -2.23 -7.47
CA ALA A 91 10.62 -3.46 -7.62
C ALA A 91 11.98 -3.37 -6.91
N MET A 92 12.69 -2.24 -7.03
CA MET A 92 13.95 -2.00 -6.31
C MET A 92 13.79 -2.01 -4.80
N PHE A 93 12.75 -1.36 -4.27
CA PHE A 93 12.44 -1.43 -2.84
C PHE A 93 12.11 -2.86 -2.39
N GLY A 94 11.36 -3.61 -3.21
CA GLY A 94 11.08 -5.02 -2.98
C GLY A 94 12.34 -5.87 -2.90
N MET A 95 13.30 -5.68 -3.81
CA MET A 95 14.58 -6.41 -3.80
C MET A 95 15.42 -6.08 -2.57
N PHE A 96 15.60 -4.79 -2.27
CA PHE A 96 16.43 -4.36 -1.14
C PHE A 96 15.87 -4.85 0.21
N GLY A 97 14.55 -5.04 0.28
CA GLY A 97 13.86 -5.60 1.44
C GLY A 97 14.38 -6.97 1.91
N ILE A 98 14.98 -7.80 1.03
CA ILE A 98 15.50 -9.13 1.39
C ILE A 98 16.64 -9.05 2.41
N VAL A 99 17.46 -7.99 2.36
CA VAL A 99 18.58 -7.78 3.28
C VAL A 99 18.07 -7.57 4.71
N PHE A 100 16.87 -7.02 4.86
CA PHE A 100 16.27 -6.78 6.18
C PHE A 100 15.78 -8.05 6.88
N LEU A 101 15.76 -9.19 6.20
CA LEU A 101 15.51 -10.49 6.84
C LEU A 101 16.51 -10.79 7.95
N GLU A 102 17.73 -10.25 7.87
CA GLU A 102 18.76 -10.39 8.89
C GLU A 102 18.31 -9.85 10.26
N TYR A 103 17.55 -8.75 10.29
CA TYR A 103 17.05 -8.18 11.54
C TYR A 103 15.94 -9.03 12.19
N VAL A 104 15.30 -9.91 11.40
CA VAL A 104 14.25 -10.84 11.82
C VAL A 104 14.84 -12.18 12.27
N TYR A 105 16.11 -12.46 11.97
CA TYR A 105 16.73 -13.77 12.19
C TYR A 105 16.59 -14.30 13.64
N ASP A 106 16.99 -13.48 14.61
CA ASP A 106 16.90 -13.79 16.06
C ASP A 106 15.53 -13.49 16.67
N PHE A 107 14.59 -12.98 15.87
CA PHE A 107 13.26 -12.63 16.34
C PHE A 107 12.35 -13.86 16.31
N ASP A 108 11.50 -14.00 17.33
CA ASP A 108 10.47 -15.03 17.37
C ASP A 108 9.31 -14.68 16.41
N LEU A 109 9.58 -14.89 15.13
CA LEU A 109 8.68 -14.59 14.03
C LEU A 109 7.41 -15.45 14.07
N ASP A 110 7.51 -16.71 14.48
CA ASP A 110 6.37 -17.65 14.48
C ASP A 110 5.32 -17.21 15.51
N THR A 111 5.74 -16.90 16.75
CA THR A 111 4.85 -16.37 17.79
C THR A 111 4.24 -15.04 17.35
N TYR A 112 5.06 -14.13 16.84
CA TYR A 112 4.60 -12.82 16.38
C TYR A 112 3.57 -12.90 15.24
N MET A 113 3.81 -13.77 14.25
CA MET A 113 2.93 -13.93 13.10
C MET A 113 1.65 -14.68 13.46
N THR A 114 1.72 -15.63 14.40
CA THR A 114 0.54 -16.30 14.96
C THR A 114 -0.34 -15.30 15.71
N LYS A 115 0.25 -14.40 16.50
CA LYS A 115 -0.47 -13.32 17.17
C LYS A 115 -1.21 -12.42 16.19
N ILE A 116 -0.54 -12.00 15.11
CA ILE A 116 -1.20 -11.16 14.07
C ILE A 116 -2.35 -11.89 13.39
N LYS A 117 -2.20 -13.20 13.10
CA LYS A 117 -3.30 -13.99 12.52
C LYS A 117 -4.50 -14.04 13.46
N LYS A 118 -4.27 -14.32 14.75
CA LYS A 118 -5.33 -14.31 15.78
C LYS A 118 -6.02 -12.94 15.86
N GLU A 119 -5.27 -11.83 15.83
CA GLU A 119 -5.83 -10.48 15.80
C GLU A 119 -6.68 -10.22 14.55
N GLN A 120 -6.22 -10.67 13.37
CA GLN A 120 -6.96 -10.52 12.12
C GLN A 120 -8.25 -11.36 12.11
N GLU A 121 -8.19 -12.60 12.59
CA GLU A 121 -9.35 -13.48 12.74
C GLU A 121 -10.35 -12.90 13.73
N TYR A 122 -9.87 -12.40 14.87
CA TYR A 122 -10.70 -11.72 15.86
C TYR A 122 -11.45 -10.52 15.25
N ILE A 123 -10.76 -9.67 14.48
CA ILE A 123 -11.38 -8.51 13.82
C ILE A 123 -12.44 -8.96 12.80
N LYS A 124 -12.12 -9.99 12.01
CA LYS A 124 -13.02 -10.53 10.98
C LYS A 124 -14.28 -11.13 11.59
N THR A 125 -14.13 -12.00 12.59
CA THR A 125 -15.25 -12.67 13.29
C THR A 125 -16.18 -11.66 13.94
N ASN A 126 -15.63 -10.61 14.54
CA ASN A 126 -16.42 -9.58 15.23
C ASN A 126 -16.87 -8.42 14.32
N LYS A 127 -16.53 -8.45 13.02
CA LYS A 127 -16.83 -7.39 12.03
C LYS A 127 -16.34 -6.00 12.47
N LEU A 128 -15.10 -5.93 12.96
CA LEU A 128 -14.50 -4.73 13.54
C LEU A 128 -13.67 -3.88 12.56
N ASP A 129 -13.74 -4.16 11.26
CA ASP A 129 -12.92 -3.48 10.23
C ASP A 129 -13.14 -1.96 10.20
N ALA A 130 -14.38 -1.51 10.35
CA ALA A 130 -14.71 -0.09 10.39
C ALA A 130 -14.11 0.61 11.62
N TRP A 131 -14.16 -0.06 12.79
CA TRP A 131 -13.50 0.43 13.99
C TRP A 131 -11.98 0.48 13.82
N ARG A 132 -11.39 -0.54 13.20
CA ARG A 132 -9.95 -0.58 12.89
C ARG A 132 -9.54 0.56 11.98
N LEU A 133 -10.29 0.85 10.92
CA LEU A 133 -10.04 1.98 10.01
C LEU A 133 -10.06 3.32 10.78
N ARG A 134 -11.02 3.50 11.70
CA ARG A 134 -11.10 4.72 12.51
C ARG A 134 -9.93 4.86 13.49
N ASN A 135 -9.42 3.74 14.00
CA ASN A 135 -8.33 3.67 14.97
C ASN A 135 -6.92 3.60 14.35
N LEU A 136 -6.80 3.72 13.01
CA LEU A 136 -5.51 3.95 12.36
C LEU A 136 -4.90 5.29 12.79
N LYS A 137 -3.58 5.46 12.56
CA LYS A 137 -2.92 6.76 12.71
C LYS A 137 -3.66 7.81 11.88
N TRP A 138 -3.85 9.00 12.44
CA TRP A 138 -4.68 10.06 11.84
C TRP A 138 -4.24 10.43 10.42
N TRP A 139 -2.93 10.49 10.16
CA TRP A 139 -2.37 10.78 8.83
C TRP A 139 -2.70 9.67 7.82
N ALA A 140 -2.59 8.39 8.21
CA ALA A 140 -2.87 7.26 7.32
C ALA A 140 -4.34 7.25 6.91
N ARG A 141 -5.23 7.59 7.84
CA ARG A 141 -6.66 7.74 7.58
C ARG A 141 -6.95 8.88 6.59
N ILE A 142 -6.30 10.03 6.77
CA ILE A 142 -6.41 11.16 5.83
C ILE A 142 -5.92 10.75 4.44
N CYS A 143 -4.77 10.08 4.33
CA CYS A 143 -4.26 9.59 3.06
C CYS A 143 -5.25 8.65 2.36
N ILE A 144 -5.89 7.73 3.08
CA ILE A 144 -6.91 6.83 2.50
C ILE A 144 -8.12 7.64 2.00
N TYR A 145 -8.65 8.56 2.80
CA TYR A 145 -9.82 9.35 2.41
C TYR A 145 -9.52 10.28 1.23
N LEU A 146 -8.36 10.95 1.24
CA LEU A 146 -7.93 11.79 0.12
C LEU A 146 -7.68 10.95 -1.14
N GLY A 147 -7.05 9.77 -1.02
CA GLY A 147 -6.84 8.87 -2.14
C GLY A 147 -8.15 8.45 -2.81
N ILE A 148 -9.15 8.06 -2.01
CA ILE A 148 -10.49 7.73 -2.51
C ILE A 148 -11.16 8.96 -3.15
N TYR A 149 -11.08 10.13 -2.50
CA TYR A 149 -11.65 11.37 -3.01
C TYR A 149 -11.06 11.76 -4.38
N ILE A 150 -9.73 11.79 -4.48
CA ILE A 150 -9.00 12.14 -5.71
C ILE A 150 -9.36 11.15 -6.82
N PHE A 151 -9.40 9.85 -6.51
CA PHE A 151 -9.79 8.82 -7.48
C PHE A 151 -11.18 9.08 -8.09
N PHE A 152 -12.18 9.35 -7.26
CA PHE A 152 -13.53 9.62 -7.75
C PHE A 152 -13.65 10.95 -8.49
N ILE A 153 -13.07 12.03 -7.96
CA ILE A 153 -13.07 13.34 -8.64
C ILE A 153 -12.42 13.24 -10.02
N HIS A 154 -11.33 12.48 -10.14
CA HIS A 154 -10.66 12.29 -11.43
C HIS A 154 -11.54 11.53 -12.43
N ILE A 155 -12.22 10.47 -12.00
CA ILE A 155 -13.18 9.73 -12.85
C ILE A 155 -14.32 10.64 -13.30
N PHE A 156 -14.92 11.40 -12.37
CA PHE A 156 -16.01 12.31 -12.72
C PHE A 156 -15.55 13.42 -13.65
N PHE A 157 -14.34 13.95 -13.47
CA PHE A 157 -13.78 14.99 -14.33
C PHE A 157 -13.60 14.47 -15.75
N ASN A 158 -12.98 13.30 -15.90
CA ASN A 158 -12.77 12.70 -17.22
C ASN A 158 -14.10 12.39 -17.92
N ALA A 159 -15.09 11.87 -17.19
CA ALA A 159 -16.44 11.64 -17.73
C ALA A 159 -17.10 12.95 -18.19
N TYR A 160 -17.01 14.00 -17.38
CA TYR A 160 -17.57 15.31 -17.69
C TYR A 160 -16.90 15.93 -18.93
N ILE A 161 -15.57 15.99 -18.98
CA ILE A 161 -14.82 16.49 -20.15
C ILE A 161 -15.14 15.72 -21.43
N THR A 162 -15.33 14.39 -21.33
CA THR A 162 -15.70 13.56 -22.48
C THR A 162 -17.11 13.90 -22.99
N SER A 163 -18.05 14.21 -22.09
CA SER A 163 -19.44 14.53 -22.47
C SER A 163 -19.62 15.86 -23.20
N ILE A 164 -18.67 16.79 -23.07
CA ILE A 164 -18.74 18.14 -23.65
C ILE A 164 -17.90 18.31 -24.91
N TYR A 165 -17.33 17.23 -25.45
CA TYR A 165 -16.50 17.26 -26.65
C TYR A 165 -17.35 17.25 -27.94
N PRO A 166 -17.02 18.04 -28.99
CA PRO A 166 -15.88 18.97 -29.11
C PRO A 166 -16.08 20.33 -28.45
N ILE A 167 -15.01 20.87 -27.85
CA ILE A 167 -15.02 22.07 -27.00
C ILE A 167 -14.49 23.30 -27.77
N ASN A 168 -15.19 24.44 -27.69
CA ASN A 168 -14.69 25.78 -28.03
C ASN A 168 -14.29 26.57 -26.74
N LYS A 169 -13.50 27.65 -26.84
CA LYS A 169 -13.03 28.45 -25.70
C LYS A 169 -14.16 28.98 -24.81
N ASP A 170 -15.21 29.54 -25.39
CA ASP A 170 -16.33 30.11 -24.62
C ASP A 170 -17.12 29.00 -23.89
N THR A 171 -17.22 27.82 -24.50
CA THR A 171 -17.83 26.64 -23.87
C THR A 171 -16.95 26.01 -22.78
N LEU A 172 -15.62 26.19 -22.86
CA LEU A 172 -14.70 25.66 -21.86
C LEU A 172 -14.81 26.43 -20.52
N GLU A 173 -14.92 27.76 -20.56
CA GLU A 173 -15.04 28.57 -19.35
C GLU A 173 -16.35 28.28 -18.60
N LEU A 174 -17.46 28.18 -19.34
CA LEU A 174 -18.74 27.77 -18.79
C LEU A 174 -18.67 26.35 -18.20
N ALA A 175 -18.05 25.41 -18.92
CA ALA A 175 -17.91 24.03 -18.46
C ALA A 175 -17.03 23.92 -17.19
N LEU A 176 -15.96 24.70 -17.07
CA LEU A 176 -15.15 24.72 -15.85
C LEU A 176 -15.92 25.30 -14.66
N LYS A 177 -16.79 26.29 -14.89
CA LYS A 177 -17.67 26.85 -13.85
C LYS A 177 -18.69 25.83 -13.37
N GLU A 178 -19.33 25.11 -14.28
CA GLU A 178 -20.24 24.00 -13.97
C GLU A 178 -19.53 22.86 -13.24
N TRP A 179 -18.35 22.47 -13.71
CA TRP A 179 -17.50 21.48 -13.05
C TRP A 179 -17.18 21.87 -11.60
N ASN A 180 -16.87 23.14 -11.34
CA ASN A 180 -16.61 23.62 -9.98
C ASN A 180 -17.83 23.44 -9.06
N ILE A 181 -19.05 23.64 -9.59
CA ILE A 181 -20.29 23.39 -8.83
C ILE A 181 -20.43 21.89 -8.54
N ILE A 182 -20.24 21.02 -9.54
CA ILE A 182 -20.30 19.56 -9.39
C ILE A 182 -19.27 19.08 -8.37
N ALA A 183 -18.02 19.54 -8.46
CA ALA A 183 -16.93 19.19 -7.55
C ALA A 183 -17.24 19.61 -6.11
N LYS A 184 -17.82 20.80 -5.89
CA LYS A 184 -18.27 21.26 -4.57
C LYS A 184 -19.38 20.37 -4.02
N GLN A 185 -20.40 20.06 -4.81
CA GLN A 185 -21.50 19.18 -4.41
C GLN A 185 -20.99 17.77 -4.06
N PHE A 186 -20.10 17.21 -4.89
CA PHE A 186 -19.45 15.93 -4.60
C PHE A 186 -18.65 15.98 -3.29
N THR A 187 -17.92 17.06 -3.04
CA THR A 187 -17.15 17.23 -1.80
C THR A 187 -18.05 17.23 -0.57
N ILE A 188 -19.17 17.94 -0.62
CA ILE A 188 -20.17 17.94 0.46
C ILE A 188 -20.73 16.52 0.65
N LEU A 189 -21.12 15.86 -0.43
CA LEU A 189 -21.65 14.49 -0.38
C LEU A 189 -20.63 13.50 0.19
N PHE A 190 -19.35 13.63 -0.17
CA PHE A 190 -18.27 12.80 0.32
C PHE A 190 -18.05 12.98 1.82
N LEU A 191 -18.09 14.22 2.34
CA LEU A 191 -18.01 14.49 3.77
C LEU A 191 -19.22 13.91 4.52
N LEU A 192 -20.42 14.03 3.97
CA LEU A 192 -21.63 13.40 4.52
C LEU A 192 -21.49 11.88 4.54
N PHE A 193 -20.94 11.27 3.49
CA PHE A 193 -20.69 9.84 3.42
C PHE A 193 -19.70 9.38 4.50
N ILE A 194 -18.62 10.12 4.75
CA ILE A 194 -17.69 9.82 5.85
C ILE A 194 -18.41 9.88 7.20
N ALA A 195 -19.24 10.90 7.44
CA ALA A 195 -19.99 11.05 8.68
C ALA A 195 -21.01 9.91 8.87
N LEU A 196 -21.74 9.54 7.81
CA LEU A 196 -22.68 8.43 7.80
C LEU A 196 -21.98 7.09 8.03
N PHE A 197 -20.81 6.86 7.41
CA PHE A 197 -19.99 5.68 7.66
C PHE A 197 -19.58 5.57 9.13
N ASP A 198 -19.13 6.68 9.72
CA ASP A 198 -18.80 6.75 11.15
C ASP A 198 -20.01 6.38 12.02
N PHE A 199 -21.19 6.93 11.70
CA PHE A 199 -22.41 6.67 12.45
C PHE A 199 -22.89 5.21 12.34
N LEU A 200 -22.96 4.69 11.11
CA LEU A 200 -23.56 3.39 10.80
C LEU A 200 -22.63 2.20 11.04
N LYS A 201 -21.31 2.36 10.85
CA LYS A 201 -20.36 1.25 10.90
C LYS A 201 -19.39 1.37 12.08
N VAL A 202 -18.87 2.56 12.36
CA VAL A 202 -17.84 2.73 13.40
C VAL A 202 -18.45 2.71 14.81
N ARG A 203 -19.57 3.41 15.04
CA ARG A 203 -20.21 3.42 16.38
C ARG A 203 -20.65 2.03 16.85
N PRO A 204 -21.35 1.20 16.04
CA PRO A 204 -21.71 -0.15 16.46
C PRO A 204 -20.50 -1.05 16.70
N ALA A 205 -19.49 -0.96 15.83
CA ALA A 205 -18.24 -1.72 16.01
C ALA A 205 -17.52 -1.31 17.32
N ARG A 206 -17.47 -0.02 17.65
CA ARG A 206 -16.90 0.46 18.93
C ARG A 206 -17.63 -0.11 20.14
N LYS A 207 -18.97 -0.19 20.11
CA LYS A 207 -19.76 -0.80 21.20
C LYS A 207 -19.41 -2.28 21.37
N LYS A 208 -19.24 -3.02 20.27
CA LYS A 208 -18.81 -4.43 20.31
C LYS A 208 -17.42 -4.59 20.92
N VAL A 209 -16.45 -3.75 20.56
CA VAL A 209 -15.10 -3.79 21.17
C VAL A 209 -15.15 -3.62 22.69
N LEU A 210 -16.05 -2.77 23.21
CA LEU A 210 -16.18 -2.54 24.65
C LEU A 210 -16.79 -3.73 25.41
N GLN A 211 -17.55 -4.59 24.73
CA GLN A 211 -18.22 -5.75 25.31
C GLN A 211 -17.35 -7.00 25.30
N ILE A 212 -16.37 -7.05 24.41
CA ILE A 212 -15.47 -8.20 24.31
C ILE A 212 -14.35 -7.99 25.35
N PRO A 213 -14.06 -8.97 26.22
CA PRO A 213 -12.91 -8.86 27.11
C PRO A 213 -11.68 -8.51 26.27
N LYS A 214 -10.94 -7.47 26.68
CA LYS A 214 -9.71 -7.07 26.00
C LYS A 214 -8.90 -8.33 25.77
N PHE A 215 -8.51 -8.58 24.53
CA PHE A 215 -7.61 -9.66 24.17
C PHE A 215 -6.39 -9.55 25.10
N LYS A 216 -6.33 -10.37 26.16
CA LYS A 216 -5.17 -10.45 27.04
C LYS A 216 -4.14 -11.23 26.23
N ILE A 217 -3.04 -10.57 25.97
CA ILE A 217 -2.01 -10.99 25.02
C ILE A 217 -1.00 -11.96 25.68
N ASP A 218 -1.15 -12.22 26.98
CA ASP A 218 -0.12 -12.85 27.80
C ASP A 218 -0.48 -14.27 28.29
N ASP A 219 -1.45 -14.95 27.68
CA ASP A 219 -1.71 -16.40 27.87
C ASP A 219 -1.18 -17.22 26.68
#